data_AF-A0A7C6S1P7-F1
#
_entry.id   AF-A0A7C6S1P7-F1
#
_cell.length_a   1.000
_cell.length_b   1.000
_cell.length_c   1.000
_cell.angle_alpha   90.00
_cell.angle_beta   90.00
_cell.angle_gamma   90.00
#
_symmetry.space_group_name_H-M   'P 1'
#
loop_
_entity.id
_entity.type
_entity.pdbx_description
1 polymer ?
#
loop_
_entity_poly.entity_id
_entity_poly.type
_entity_poly.pdbx_seq_one_letter_code
_entity_poly.pdbx_strand_id
1 'polypeptide(L)'
;WGEWSEFEPVSVLVVMDIDADRITIYSKETQVYDVIEAEKKRYDSDGDEYLPFICINEDGVKCRVELATLNSQNRRNQLYVEFGDVMFVYNLYVLD
;
A
#
# COMPACT_ATOMS: atom_id res chain seq x y z
N TRP A 1 -9.22 -10.21 9.24
CA TRP A 1 -7.77 -10.47 9.20
C TRP A 1 -7.32 -11.00 10.55
N GLY A 2 -6.26 -11.82 10.57
CA GLY A 2 -5.66 -12.36 11.80
C GLY A 2 -4.73 -11.35 12.49
N GLU A 3 -3.96 -11.80 13.48
CA GLU A 3 -2.92 -10.97 14.10
C GLU A 3 -1.77 -10.70 13.11
N TRP A 4 -1.25 -9.48 13.15
CA TRP A 4 -0.06 -9.10 12.38
C TRP A 4 1.17 -9.84 12.88
N SER A 5 2.04 -10.26 11.97
CA SER A 5 3.39 -10.64 12.33
C SER A 5 4.17 -9.42 12.85
N GLU A 6 5.26 -9.67 13.56
CA GLU A 6 6.19 -8.60 13.93
C GLU A 6 6.77 -7.92 12.67
N PHE A 7 7.05 -6.63 12.79
CA PHE A 7 7.69 -5.87 11.71
C PHE A 7 9.16 -6.25 11.59
N GLU A 8 9.58 -6.56 10.37
CA GLU A 8 10.98 -6.84 10.05
C GLU A 8 11.64 -5.62 9.38
N PRO A 9 12.88 -5.24 9.75
CA PRO A 9 13.61 -4.16 9.10
C PRO A 9 13.87 -4.45 7.62
N VAL A 10 13.58 -3.49 6.74
CA VAL A 10 13.82 -3.62 5.31
C VAL A 10 14.19 -2.27 4.68
N SER A 11 14.94 -2.30 3.58
CA SER A 11 15.19 -1.15 2.71
C SER A 11 14.62 -1.47 1.33
N VAL A 12 13.44 -0.94 1.04
CA VAL A 12 12.72 -1.11 -0.24
C VAL A 12 12.35 0.26 -0.79
N LEU A 13 12.42 0.40 -2.11
CA LEU A 13 11.89 1.57 -2.80
C LEU A 13 10.45 1.28 -3.23
N VAL A 14 9.55 2.21 -2.93
CA VAL A 14 8.18 2.21 -3.45
C VAL A 14 8.07 3.37 -4.43
N VAL A 15 7.58 3.09 -5.63
CA VAL A 15 7.30 4.09 -6.66
C VAL A 15 5.81 4.02 -6.99
N MET A 16 5.13 5.15 -6.92
CA MET A 16 3.76 5.33 -7.39
C MET A 16 3.83 6.23 -8.63
N ASP A 17 3.75 5.63 -9.81
CA ASP A 17 3.77 6.31 -11.10
C ASP A 17 2.33 6.56 -11.56
N ILE A 18 1.90 7.81 -11.41
CA ILE A 18 0.53 8.24 -11.72
C ILE A 18 0.31 8.30 -13.25
N ASP A 19 1.34 8.60 -14.03
CA ASP A 19 1.23 8.70 -15.48
C ASP A 19 1.10 7.32 -16.14
N ALA A 20 1.69 6.29 -15.51
CA ALA A 20 1.64 4.91 -15.95
C ALA A 20 0.55 4.07 -15.24
N ASP A 21 -0.26 4.67 -14.36
CA ASP A 21 -1.23 3.97 -13.50
C ASP A 21 -0.60 2.74 -12.82
N ARG A 22 0.61 2.89 -12.25
CA ARG A 22 1.41 1.77 -11.76
C ARG A 22 2.05 2.03 -10.40
N ILE A 23 1.97 1.04 -9.53
CA ILE A 23 2.67 1.02 -8.25
C ILE A 23 3.70 -0.11 -8.29
N THR A 24 4.96 0.20 -7.94
CA THR A 24 6.04 -0.79 -7.89
C THR A 24 6.73 -0.77 -6.53
N ILE A 25 6.85 -1.95 -5.92
CA ILE A 25 7.58 -2.17 -4.68
C ILE A 25 8.82 -2.99 -5.01
N TYR A 26 10.00 -2.37 -4.93
CA TYR A 26 11.29 -3.02 -5.15
C TYR A 26 11.74 -3.77 -3.89
N SER A 27 10.93 -4.75 -3.47
CA SER A 27 11.30 -5.72 -2.44
C SER A 27 12.21 -6.83 -3.00
N LYS A 28 12.54 -7.83 -2.17
CA LYS A 28 13.38 -8.98 -2.58
C LYS A 28 12.87 -9.63 -3.88
N GLU A 29 11.55 -9.79 -3.99
CA GLU A 29 10.87 -10.01 -5.25
C GLU A 29 10.17 -8.70 -5.60
N THR A 30 10.36 -8.21 -6.83
CA THR A 30 9.70 -6.97 -7.26
C THR A 30 8.21 -7.23 -7.37
N GLN A 31 7.40 -6.34 -6.81
CA GLN A 31 5.96 -6.41 -6.91
C GLN A 31 5.48 -5.27 -7.79
N VAL A 32 4.76 -5.58 -8.87
CA VAL A 32 4.16 -4.59 -9.78
C VAL A 32 2.65 -4.70 -9.73
N TYR A 33 2.01 -3.55 -9.59
CA TYR A 33 0.56 -3.41 -9.48
C TYR A 33 0.08 -2.38 -10.50
N ASP A 34 -0.68 -2.85 -11.49
CA ASP A 34 -1.38 -1.97 -12.44
C ASP A 34 -2.70 -1.52 -11.83
N VAL A 35 -2.88 -0.20 -11.70
CA VAL A 35 -4.05 0.44 -11.10
C VAL A 35 -5.20 0.40 -12.11
N ILE A 36 -6.33 -0.19 -11.70
CA ILE A 36 -7.56 -0.24 -12.48
C ILE A 36 -8.50 0.90 -12.07
N GLU A 37 -8.54 1.20 -10.78
CA GLU A 37 -9.46 2.20 -10.22
C GLU A 37 -8.83 2.82 -8.96
N ALA A 38 -8.81 4.15 -8.91
CA ALA A 38 -8.58 4.89 -7.68
C ALA A 38 -9.92 5.12 -6.97
N GLU A 39 -10.10 4.52 -5.81
CA GLU A 39 -11.31 4.69 -5.00
C GLU A 39 -11.29 6.04 -4.27
N LYS A 40 -12.45 6.47 -3.77
CA LYS A 40 -12.54 7.71 -3.00
C LYS A 40 -11.74 7.59 -1.71
N LYS A 41 -10.96 8.62 -1.42
CA LYS A 41 -10.31 8.82 -0.12
C LYS A 41 -11.33 8.69 1.02
N ARG A 42 -10.95 7.95 2.06
CA ARG A 42 -11.77 7.71 3.26
C ARG A 42 -11.01 8.08 4.52
N TYR A 43 -11.78 8.35 5.59
CA TYR A 43 -11.26 8.62 6.92
C TYR A 43 -11.89 7.64 7.91
N ASP A 44 -11.13 7.21 8.91
CA ASP A 44 -11.70 6.48 10.05
C ASP A 44 -12.12 7.43 11.19
N SER A 45 -12.55 6.85 12.30
CA SER A 45 -13.01 7.60 13.48
C SER A 45 -11.92 8.41 14.16
N ASP A 46 -10.65 8.00 14.00
CA ASP A 46 -9.50 8.63 14.64
C ASP A 46 -8.85 9.67 13.70
N GLY A 47 -9.43 9.85 12.51
CA GLY A 47 -9.01 10.83 11.51
C GLY A 47 -7.86 10.34 10.63
N ASP A 48 -7.54 9.04 10.66
CA ASP A 48 -6.54 8.47 9.76
C ASP A 48 -7.10 8.45 8.34
N GLU A 49 -6.23 8.79 7.39
CA GLU A 49 -6.58 8.96 5.99
C GLU A 49 -6.17 7.72 5.20
N TYR A 50 -7.04 7.24 4.32
CA TYR A 50 -6.77 6.10 3.47
C TYR A 50 -7.13 6.42 2.02
N LEU A 51 -6.21 6.13 1.10
CA LEU A 51 -6.34 6.30 -0.34
C LEU A 51 -6.23 4.92 -1.01
N PRO A 52 -7.35 4.28 -1.37
CA PRO A 52 -7.34 2.93 -1.92
C PRO A 52 -7.24 2.91 -3.44
N PHE A 53 -6.52 1.92 -3.95
CA PHE A 53 -6.33 1.61 -5.36
C PHE A 53 -6.67 0.15 -5.62
N ILE A 54 -7.62 -0.11 -6.52
CA ILE A 54 -7.90 -1.45 -7.01
C ILE A 54 -6.92 -1.76 -8.13
N CYS A 55 -6.18 -2.87 -7.99
CA CYS A 55 -5.08 -3.21 -8.88
C CYS A 55 -5.16 -4.66 -9.41
N ILE A 56 -4.38 -4.94 -10.46
CA ILE A 56 -4.01 -6.29 -10.90
C ILE A 56 -2.49 -6.43 -10.75
N ASN A 57 -2.02 -7.55 -10.20
CA ASN A 57 -0.59 -7.87 -10.16
C ASN A 57 -0.11 -8.54 -11.47
N GLU A 58 1.18 -8.85 -11.56
CA GLU A 58 1.79 -9.47 -12.75
C GLU A 58 1.22 -10.86 -13.10
N ASP A 59 0.63 -11.56 -12.14
CA ASP A 59 -0.02 -12.86 -12.34
C ASP A 59 -1.49 -12.75 -12.78
N GLY A 60 -2.01 -11.52 -12.97
CA GLY A 60 -3.41 -11.28 -13.30
C GLY A 60 -4.34 -11.36 -12.08
N VAL A 61 -3.81 -11.40 -10.86
CA VAL A 61 -4.58 -11.49 -9.62
C VAL A 61 -5.00 -10.10 -9.16
N LYS A 62 -6.31 -9.95 -8.89
CA LYS A 62 -6.87 -8.72 -8.33
C LYS A 62 -6.42 -8.53 -6.88
N CYS A 63 -5.96 -7.33 -6.56
CA CYS A 63 -5.58 -6.92 -5.21
C CYS A 63 -6.01 -5.47 -4.94
N ARG A 64 -5.88 -5.03 -3.69
CA ARG A 64 -6.03 -3.63 -3.29
C ARG A 64 -4.70 -3.13 -2.74
N VAL A 65 -4.24 -1.99 -3.23
CA VAL A 65 -3.12 -1.26 -2.65
C VAL A 65 -3.67 -0.01 -1.98
N GLU A 66 -3.37 0.24 -0.71
CA GLU A 66 -3.92 1.39 0.03
C GLU A 66 -2.82 2.17 0.72
N LEU A 67 -2.69 3.45 0.35
CA LEU A 67 -1.81 4.38 1.05
C LEU A 67 -2.57 4.95 2.24
N ALA A 68 -2.01 4.78 3.44
CA ALA A 68 -2.58 5.33 4.66
C ALA A 68 -1.66 6.39 5.27
N THR A 69 -2.25 7.50 5.72
CA THR A 69 -1.60 8.47 6.59
C THR A 69 -2.26 8.40 7.95
N LEU A 70 -1.57 7.79 8.91
CA LEU A 70 -2.03 7.60 10.27
C LEU A 70 -1.80 8.89 11.08
N ASN A 71 -2.75 9.82 10.99
CA ASN A 71 -2.76 11.07 11.75
C ASN A 71 -2.76 10.84 13.26
N SER A 72 -3.42 9.78 13.72
CA SER A 72 -3.41 9.27 15.09
C SER A 72 -2.02 8.86 15.57
N GLN A 73 -1.08 8.59 14.64
CA GLN A 73 0.28 8.10 14.91
C GLN A 73 1.36 9.03 14.34
N ASN A 74 1.28 10.33 14.64
CA ASN A 74 2.25 11.34 14.18
C ASN A 74 2.41 11.37 12.65
N ARG A 75 1.30 11.22 11.91
CA ARG A 75 1.26 11.19 10.43
C ARG A 75 2.17 10.12 9.84
N ARG A 76 2.29 8.96 10.50
CA ARG A 76 3.01 7.81 9.95
C ARG A 76 2.36 7.38 8.64
N ASN A 77 3.16 7.24 7.59
CA ASN A 77 2.68 6.70 6.33
C ASN A 77 2.83 5.18 6.32
N GLN A 78 1.81 4.49 5.85
CA GLN A 78 1.83 3.05 5.60
C GLN A 78 1.30 2.73 4.21
N LEU A 79 1.79 1.63 3.64
CA LEU A 79 1.25 1.06 2.42
C LEU A 79 0.78 -0.35 2.69
N TYR A 80 -0.51 -0.58 2.47
CA TYR A 80 -1.12 -1.90 2.55
C TYR A 80 -1.21 -2.50 1.15
N VAL A 81 -0.92 -3.79 1.04
CA VAL A 81 -1.20 -4.59 -0.16
C VAL A 81 -2.05 -5.77 0.28
N GLU A 82 -3.31 -5.77 -0.11
CA GLU A 82 -4.32 -6.74 0.31
C GLU A 82 -4.70 -7.65 -0.87
N PHE A 83 -4.46 -8.95 -0.70
CA PHE A 83 -5.01 -10.03 -1.52
C PHE A 83 -6.17 -10.70 -0.79
N GLY A 84 -6.79 -11.72 -1.39
CA GLY A 84 -7.94 -12.40 -0.78
C GLY A 84 -7.63 -13.15 0.52
N ASP A 85 -6.39 -13.59 0.71
CA ASP A 85 -5.94 -14.47 1.80
C ASP A 85 -4.71 -13.96 2.55
N VAL A 86 -3.98 -12.98 2.00
CA VAL A 86 -2.78 -12.40 2.59
C VAL A 86 -2.80 -10.87 2.47
N MET A 87 -2.18 -10.20 3.44
CA MET A 87 -1.99 -8.76 3.41
C MET A 87 -0.58 -8.41 3.87
N PHE A 88 0.06 -7.50 3.17
CA PHE A 88 1.36 -6.93 3.51
C PHE A 88 1.16 -5.48 3.97
N VAL A 89 1.99 -5.03 4.92
CA VAL A 89 2.03 -3.64 5.37
C VAL A 89 3.48 -3.15 5.44
N TYR A 90 3.72 -1.98 4.86
CA TYR A 90 5.03 -1.32 4.89
C TYR A 90 4.91 0.02 5.63
N ASN A 91 5.81 0.28 6.58
CA ASN A 91 6.00 1.63 7.10
C ASN A 91 6.84 2.43 6.09
N LEU A 92 6.38 3.62 5.71
CA LEU A 92 7.00 4.44 4.68
C LEU A 92 7.56 5.74 5.25
N TYR A 93 8.66 6.19 4.63
CA TYR A 93 9.12 7.56 4.68
C TYR A 93 9.14 8.09 3.25
N VAL A 94 8.69 9.34 3.07
CA VAL A 94 8.70 10.00 1.77
C VAL A 94 10.11 10.46 1.46
N LEU A 95 10.57 10.25 0.23
CA LEU A 95 11.83 10.77 -0.27
C LEU A 95 11.56 12.14 -0.89
N ASP A 96 12.35 13.14 -0.48
CA ASP A 96 12.34 14.51 -1.05
C ASP A 96 13.22 14.63 -2.30
#